data_AF-Q5KD34-F1
#
_entry.id   AF-Q5KD34-F1
#
_cell.length_a   1.000
_cell.length_b   1.000
_cell.length_c   1.000
_cell.angle_alpha   90.00
_cell.angle_beta   90.00
_cell.angle_gamma   90.00
#
_symmetry.space_group_name_H-M   'P 1'
#
loop_
_entity.id
_entity.type
_entity.pdbx_description
1 polymer ?
#
loop_
_entity_poly.entity_id
_entity_poly.type
_entity_poly.pdbx_seq_one_letter_code
_entity_poly.pdbx_strand_id
1 'polypeptide(L)'
;MQSGLHAFRRTLLRSLRPSHKAYSTHAHAKRSWVLAGTTAVAVSGLTLVFSAGFGNLTLLEDETRNPDQPKRTVLAGGQELISYDEVQKHATRDDCWVIIDGMVYDVTEFLSQHPGGAEVILRNAGKDATRIFKPLHPPDALDILDESQRLGPIDPLSVPELEEVETEEDKRIKEARKSLPPVDTMLLLQDFEDWGQQVLSGTAWAYYRSAADSENTFHENTDAFRRYWLRPRILRKVAQGDTKTSFLGIDTETPIFISPAAMAKLGHPLGEVNLTRGAGRAGIVQAISANASCGLDEIMEAREEGQKVIYQIYLNKDRKASEVLLQKVEKLKPAAVMFTVDVPWQSKRTMDTRAKNTVNPPIQDTAGSEKKSRAPLGVSEAIGGYQDRDLSWEDIAFIRKYISVPIIVKGVQSVEDIELCVKAGAEGVLISNHGGRSCDYAPAPIDILYELRCHRPELFNQIDVLIDGGVRTGADVVKALALGAKAVGVGRPFLYANGTHGQEGVERVCEILQEEITNTMRNAGATKVSELVPEMCGLAGPWVGGNRPPYAPKI
;
A
#
# COMPACT_ATOMS: atom_id res chain seq x y z
N MET A 1 39.49 17.56 46.40
CA MET A 1 40.29 16.52 47.07
C MET A 1 39.77 15.17 46.65
N GLN A 2 40.69 14.27 46.34
CA GLN A 2 40.54 13.09 45.48
C GLN A 2 39.47 12.08 45.93
N SER A 3 38.68 11.61 44.96
CA SER A 3 38.00 10.33 44.99
C SER A 3 38.92 9.27 44.37
N GLY A 4 39.23 8.24 45.13
CA GLY A 4 39.87 7.02 44.64
C GLY A 4 38.87 5.87 44.74
N LEU A 5 38.74 5.09 43.67
CA LEU A 5 38.84 3.64 43.72
C LEU A 5 38.77 3.10 42.29
N HIS A 6 39.90 2.59 41.81
CA HIS A 6 40.00 1.78 40.60
C HIS A 6 40.51 0.39 40.99
N ALA A 7 40.04 -0.60 40.23
CA ALA A 7 40.62 -1.91 39.99
C ALA A 7 40.23 -3.05 40.95
N PHE A 8 39.22 -3.81 40.51
CA PHE A 8 39.17 -5.26 40.68
C PHE A 8 39.38 -5.91 39.29
N ARG A 9 40.36 -6.82 39.20
CA ARG A 9 40.70 -7.60 38.02
C ARG A 9 40.95 -9.04 38.48
N ARG A 10 40.62 -10.01 37.60
CA ARG A 10 40.80 -11.48 37.68
C ARG A 10 39.57 -12.22 38.21
N THR A 11 39.09 -13.35 37.67
CA THR A 11 39.42 -14.25 36.54
C THR A 11 38.29 -15.29 36.53
N LEU A 12 37.88 -15.81 35.35
CA LEU A 12 37.27 -17.12 35.03
C LEU A 12 36.33 -16.89 33.81
N LEU A 13 36.47 -17.55 32.65
CA LEU A 13 36.29 -18.98 32.43
C LEU A 13 36.92 -19.41 31.10
N ARG A 14 37.49 -20.62 31.12
CA ARG A 14 37.92 -21.40 29.97
C ARG A 14 36.81 -22.42 29.67
N SER A 15 36.60 -22.65 28.38
CA SER A 15 35.89 -23.77 27.73
C SER A 15 34.42 -24.00 28.05
N LEU A 16 33.56 -23.79 27.04
CA LEU A 16 32.76 -24.85 26.39
C LEU A 16 32.28 -24.29 25.04
N ARG A 17 32.85 -24.81 23.94
CA ARG A 17 32.38 -24.57 22.57
C ARG A 17 31.31 -25.62 22.25
N PRO A 18 30.12 -25.22 21.79
CA PRO A 18 29.39 -25.97 20.78
C PRO A 18 29.67 -25.35 19.40
N SER A 19 29.93 -26.22 18.44
CA SER A 19 30.20 -25.92 17.03
C SER A 19 29.04 -25.15 16.38
N HIS A 20 29.24 -23.86 16.12
CA HIS A 20 28.47 -23.14 15.11
C HIS A 20 28.91 -23.62 13.72
N LYS A 21 28.08 -24.46 13.07
CA LYS A 21 28.05 -24.49 11.60
C LYS A 21 27.24 -23.30 11.12
N ALA A 22 27.93 -22.17 10.95
CA ALA A 22 27.41 -21.08 10.14
C ALA A 22 27.39 -21.57 8.68
N TYR A 23 26.20 -21.83 8.14
CA TYR A 23 26.03 -21.89 6.69
C TYR A 23 26.05 -20.46 6.17
N SER A 24 27.26 -19.92 5.99
CA SER A 24 27.53 -18.82 5.09
C SER A 24 27.50 -19.38 3.68
N THR A 25 26.42 -19.12 2.94
CA THR A 25 26.45 -19.15 1.48
C THR A 25 26.32 -17.73 0.97
N HIS A 26 27.44 -17.02 0.92
CA HIS A 26 27.64 -15.99 -0.09
C HIS A 26 27.58 -16.68 -1.46
N ALA A 27 26.39 -16.74 -2.04
CA ALA A 27 26.24 -16.90 -3.48
C ALA A 27 26.14 -15.50 -4.07
N HIS A 28 27.21 -15.05 -4.72
CA HIS A 28 27.07 -14.06 -5.77
C HIS A 28 25.99 -14.57 -6.73
N ALA A 29 24.84 -13.91 -6.77
CA ALA A 29 23.83 -14.14 -7.79
C ALA A 29 24.36 -13.60 -9.13
N LYS A 30 25.31 -14.33 -9.73
CA LYS A 30 25.41 -14.36 -11.18
C LYS A 30 24.10 -14.98 -11.67
N ARG A 31 23.43 -14.34 -12.63
CA ARG A 31 22.27 -14.90 -13.32
C ARG A 31 22.60 -16.33 -13.74
N SER A 32 22.02 -17.30 -13.04
CA SER A 32 22.08 -18.71 -13.39
C SER A 32 20.98 -18.93 -14.42
N TRP A 33 21.35 -18.90 -15.69
CA TRP A 33 20.59 -19.57 -16.72
C TRP A 33 20.56 -21.05 -16.36
N VAL A 34 19.38 -21.61 -16.08
CA VAL A 34 19.24 -23.05 -15.91
C VAL A 34 19.37 -23.66 -17.31
N LEU A 35 20.58 -24.04 -17.70
CA LEU A 35 20.77 -25.02 -18.75
C LEU A 35 20.33 -26.37 -18.15
N ALA A 36 19.10 -26.78 -18.42
CA ALA A 36 18.70 -28.15 -18.16
C ALA A 36 19.54 -29.03 -19.10
N GLY A 37 20.51 -29.75 -18.53
CA GLY A 37 21.32 -30.69 -19.28
C GLY A 37 20.45 -31.84 -19.79
N THR A 38 20.16 -31.83 -21.09
CA THR A 38 19.70 -33.00 -21.83
C THR A 38 20.87 -33.56 -22.62
N THR A 39 21.13 -34.84 -22.43
CA THR A 39 22.03 -35.64 -23.25
C THR A 39 21.72 -35.41 -24.72
N ALA A 40 22.68 -34.83 -25.45
CA ALA A 40 22.61 -34.60 -26.88
C ALA A 40 22.41 -35.93 -27.62
N VAL A 41 21.28 -36.08 -28.29
CA VAL A 41 21.23 -36.82 -29.55
C VAL A 41 21.40 -35.76 -30.63
N ALA A 42 22.46 -35.90 -31.42
CA ALA A 42 22.90 -34.92 -32.39
C ALA A 42 21.79 -34.54 -33.39
N VAL A 43 21.20 -33.37 -33.17
CA VAL A 43 20.62 -32.51 -34.21
C VAL A 43 21.16 -31.11 -33.93
N SER A 44 21.70 -30.50 -34.97
CA SER A 44 22.62 -29.37 -34.96
C SER A 44 21.97 -28.00 -34.75
N GLY A 45 21.08 -27.85 -33.77
CA GLY A 45 20.37 -26.59 -33.49
C GLY A 45 20.41 -26.19 -32.02
N LEU A 46 20.77 -24.94 -31.72
CA LEU A 46 20.78 -24.40 -30.36
C LEU A 46 19.33 -24.30 -29.84
N THR A 47 18.97 -25.08 -28.82
CA THR A 47 17.63 -25.04 -28.21
C THR A 47 17.65 -24.08 -27.02
N LEU A 48 16.80 -23.04 -27.04
CA LEU A 48 16.70 -22.03 -25.99
C LEU A 48 15.35 -22.16 -25.29
N VAL A 49 15.34 -22.32 -23.96
CA VAL A 49 14.10 -22.36 -23.17
C VAL A 49 13.83 -20.98 -22.58
N PHE A 50 12.70 -20.38 -22.94
CA PHE A 50 12.30 -19.03 -22.55
C PHE A 50 11.00 -19.07 -21.74
N SER A 51 10.94 -18.41 -20.58
CA SER A 51 9.68 -18.29 -19.83
C SER A 51 8.97 -16.99 -20.22
N ALA A 52 7.80 -17.09 -20.86
CA ALA A 52 6.85 -15.99 -21.04
C ALA A 52 5.60 -16.29 -20.19
N GLY A 53 4.80 -15.28 -19.84
CA GLY A 53 3.71 -15.29 -18.84
C GLY A 53 2.68 -16.44 -18.81
N PHE A 54 2.75 -17.45 -19.68
CA PHE A 54 1.91 -18.66 -19.69
C PHE A 54 2.67 -20.00 -19.73
N GLY A 55 4.01 -20.03 -19.62
CA GLY A 55 4.80 -21.27 -19.52
C GLY A 55 6.22 -21.20 -20.11
N ASN A 56 6.92 -22.33 -20.10
CA ASN A 56 8.23 -22.47 -20.75
C ASN A 56 8.04 -22.71 -22.25
N LEU A 57 8.47 -21.76 -23.07
CA LEU A 57 8.54 -21.85 -24.53
C LEU A 57 9.89 -22.45 -24.93
N THR A 58 9.86 -23.44 -25.83
CA THR A 58 11.08 -23.99 -26.44
C THR A 58 11.28 -23.32 -27.79
N LEU A 59 12.38 -22.57 -27.91
CA LEU A 59 12.81 -21.84 -29.10
C LEU A 59 13.84 -22.67 -29.84
N LEU A 60 13.65 -22.80 -31.15
CA LEU A 60 14.61 -23.41 -32.07
C LEU A 60 15.17 -22.31 -32.98
N GLU A 61 16.47 -22.38 -33.27
CA GLU A 61 17.04 -21.61 -34.38
C GLU A 61 16.44 -22.15 -35.70
N ASP A 62 16.00 -21.25 -36.57
CA ASP A 62 15.48 -21.61 -37.88
C ASP A 62 16.61 -22.08 -38.81
N GLU A 63 16.80 -23.40 -38.90
CA GLU A 63 17.79 -24.03 -39.77
C GLU A 63 17.42 -23.99 -41.27
N THR A 64 16.20 -23.57 -41.64
CA THR A 64 15.73 -23.58 -43.04
C THR A 64 16.04 -22.30 -43.82
N ARG A 65 16.85 -21.42 -43.21
CA ARG A 65 16.94 -20.02 -43.58
C ARG A 65 18.08 -19.67 -44.53
N ASN A 66 17.83 -18.72 -45.42
CA ASN A 66 18.84 -18.11 -46.28
C ASN A 66 19.85 -17.27 -45.45
N PRO A 67 21.18 -17.46 -45.60
CA PRO A 67 22.21 -16.74 -44.83
C PRO A 67 22.16 -15.21 -44.89
N ASP A 68 21.51 -14.61 -45.90
CA ASP A 68 21.43 -13.15 -46.08
C ASP A 68 20.33 -12.44 -45.25
N GLN A 69 19.45 -13.16 -44.56
CA GLN A 69 18.40 -12.57 -43.72
C GLN A 69 18.94 -12.29 -42.28
N PRO A 70 18.23 -11.63 -41.34
CA PRO A 70 18.65 -11.48 -39.91
C PRO A 70 18.15 -12.62 -39.01
N LYS A 71 18.99 -13.20 -38.13
CA LYS A 71 18.67 -14.43 -37.34
C LYS A 71 17.29 -14.32 -36.66
N ARG A 72 16.45 -15.36 -36.76
CA ARG A 72 15.10 -15.43 -36.16
C ARG A 72 14.97 -16.72 -35.36
N THR A 73 14.19 -16.68 -34.27
CA THR A 73 13.75 -17.88 -33.55
C THR A 73 12.32 -18.26 -33.88
N VAL A 74 12.05 -19.57 -33.92
CA VAL A 74 10.71 -20.13 -34.17
C VAL A 74 10.31 -20.96 -32.95
N LEU A 75 9.03 -20.87 -32.55
CA LEU A 75 8.49 -21.78 -31.54
C LEU A 75 8.50 -23.22 -32.07
N ALA A 76 8.72 -24.21 -31.20
CA ALA A 76 8.74 -25.63 -31.59
C ALA A 76 7.44 -26.12 -32.32
N GLY A 77 6.36 -25.32 -32.29
CA GLY A 77 5.12 -25.55 -33.05
C GLY A 77 5.00 -24.82 -34.41
N GLY A 78 6.03 -24.13 -34.88
CA GLY A 78 6.04 -23.44 -36.19
C GLY A 78 5.37 -22.06 -36.22
N GLN A 79 5.02 -21.50 -35.06
CA GLN A 79 4.41 -20.17 -34.95
C GLN A 79 5.50 -19.08 -35.00
N GLU A 80 5.32 -18.09 -35.89
CA GLU A 80 6.25 -16.97 -36.05
C GLU A 80 6.24 -16.05 -34.82
N LEU A 81 7.43 -15.69 -34.33
CA LEU A 81 7.61 -14.70 -33.27
C LEU A 81 7.65 -13.29 -33.87
N ILE A 82 7.13 -12.32 -33.12
CA ILE A 82 7.16 -10.92 -33.54
C ILE A 82 8.57 -10.37 -33.31
N SER A 83 9.21 -9.81 -34.32
CA SER A 83 10.54 -9.18 -34.15
C SER A 83 10.45 -7.80 -33.51
N TYR A 84 11.47 -7.39 -32.78
CA TYR A 84 11.55 -6.05 -32.20
C TYR A 84 11.45 -4.94 -33.25
N ASP A 85 12.10 -5.12 -34.40
CA ASP A 85 11.99 -4.21 -35.55
C ASP A 85 10.55 -4.04 -36.04
N GLU A 86 9.71 -5.07 -35.89
CA GLU A 86 8.29 -4.97 -36.23
C GLU A 86 7.58 -4.11 -35.20
N VAL A 87 7.74 -4.41 -33.91
CA VAL A 87 7.15 -3.63 -32.81
C VAL A 87 7.52 -2.15 -32.92
N GLN A 88 8.76 -1.82 -33.28
CA GLN A 88 9.22 -0.44 -33.43
C GLN A 88 8.50 0.36 -34.52
N LYS A 89 7.83 -0.29 -35.47
CA LYS A 89 7.01 0.40 -36.49
C LYS A 89 5.73 0.97 -35.89
N HIS A 90 5.21 0.35 -34.84
CA HIS A 90 3.96 0.68 -34.17
C HIS A 90 4.22 1.61 -32.96
N ALA A 91 4.80 2.78 -33.25
CA ALA A 91 5.27 3.73 -32.23
C ALA A 91 4.48 5.06 -32.19
N THR A 92 3.27 5.10 -32.75
CA THR A 92 2.47 6.33 -32.90
C THR A 92 1.13 6.26 -32.19
N ARG A 93 0.39 7.37 -32.14
CA ARG A 93 -0.93 7.41 -31.46
C ARG A 93 -1.99 6.55 -32.13
N ASP A 94 -1.95 6.49 -33.45
CA ASP A 94 -2.95 5.77 -34.25
C ASP A 94 -2.47 4.35 -34.59
N ASP A 95 -1.29 3.96 -34.10
CA ASP A 95 -0.67 2.65 -34.29
C ASP A 95 0.40 2.41 -33.21
N CYS A 96 0.00 1.82 -32.09
CA CYS A 96 0.77 1.75 -30.84
C CYS A 96 0.86 0.32 -30.30
N TRP A 97 2.03 -0.31 -30.43
CA TRP A 97 2.32 -1.58 -29.78
C TRP A 97 3.30 -1.41 -28.62
N VAL A 98 3.20 -2.29 -27.63
CA VAL A 98 4.13 -2.35 -26.49
C VAL A 98 4.47 -3.79 -26.14
N ILE A 99 5.67 -4.01 -25.60
CA ILE A 99 6.08 -5.32 -25.07
C ILE A 99 5.93 -5.31 -23.55
N ILE A 100 5.23 -6.30 -23.01
CA ILE A 100 5.07 -6.52 -21.57
C ILE A 100 5.29 -8.01 -21.28
N ASP A 101 6.28 -8.32 -20.45
CA ASP A 101 6.63 -9.69 -20.02
C ASP A 101 6.86 -10.67 -21.19
N GLY A 102 7.52 -10.17 -22.25
CA GLY A 102 7.84 -10.93 -23.45
C GLY A 102 6.68 -11.11 -24.44
N MET A 103 5.54 -10.44 -24.22
CA MET A 103 4.38 -10.45 -25.11
C MET A 103 4.15 -9.09 -25.74
N VAL A 104 3.76 -9.07 -27.00
CA VAL A 104 3.41 -7.87 -27.77
C VAL A 104 1.91 -7.63 -27.70
N TYR A 105 1.52 -6.40 -27.37
CA TYR A 105 0.13 -5.98 -27.27
C TYR A 105 -0.15 -4.79 -28.19
N ASP A 106 -1.26 -4.84 -28.91
CA ASP A 106 -1.83 -3.68 -29.60
C ASP A 106 -2.72 -2.89 -28.63
N VAL A 107 -2.20 -1.75 -28.18
CA VAL A 107 -2.88 -0.90 -27.19
C VAL A 107 -3.47 0.35 -27.83
N THR A 108 -3.55 0.43 -29.16
CA THR A 108 -3.98 1.61 -29.93
C THR A 108 -5.37 2.10 -29.48
N GLU A 109 -6.37 1.22 -29.51
CA GLU A 109 -7.74 1.57 -29.08
C GLU A 109 -7.85 1.81 -27.57
N PHE A 110 -6.98 1.15 -26.79
CA PHE A 110 -6.94 1.25 -25.34
C PHE A 110 -6.30 2.56 -24.84
N LEU A 111 -5.50 3.25 -25.65
CA LEU A 111 -4.87 4.53 -25.28
C LEU A 111 -5.85 5.54 -24.68
N SER A 112 -7.06 5.63 -25.26
CA SER A 112 -8.10 6.57 -24.83
C SER A 112 -8.81 6.15 -23.53
N GLN A 113 -8.74 4.86 -23.21
CA GLN A 113 -9.42 4.24 -22.07
C GLN A 113 -8.48 4.05 -20.87
N HIS A 114 -7.16 4.10 -21.10
CA HIS A 114 -6.15 3.91 -20.07
C HIS A 114 -6.30 4.93 -18.93
N PRO A 115 -6.54 4.48 -17.67
CA PRO A 115 -6.72 5.35 -16.51
C PRO A 115 -5.51 6.29 -16.26
N GLY A 116 -4.30 5.82 -16.60
CA GLY A 116 -3.06 6.59 -16.55
C GLY A 116 -2.89 7.66 -17.62
N GLY A 117 -3.83 7.75 -18.57
CA GLY A 117 -3.74 8.58 -19.76
C GLY A 117 -2.89 7.96 -20.87
N ALA A 118 -3.21 8.29 -22.12
CA ALA A 118 -2.54 7.79 -23.32
C ALA A 118 -1.02 8.09 -23.35
N GLU A 119 -0.62 9.27 -22.86
CA GLU A 119 0.77 9.76 -22.99
C GLU A 119 1.80 8.88 -22.27
N VAL A 120 1.39 8.17 -21.21
CA VAL A 120 2.28 7.27 -20.47
C VAL A 120 2.63 6.03 -21.30
N ILE A 121 1.66 5.53 -22.08
CA ILE A 121 1.85 4.42 -23.00
C ILE A 121 2.66 4.88 -24.21
N LEU A 122 2.28 6.03 -24.81
CA LEU A 122 2.91 6.55 -26.03
C LEU A 122 4.43 6.77 -25.93
N ARG A 123 4.94 7.10 -24.73
CA ARG A 123 6.38 7.23 -24.48
C ARG A 123 7.16 5.91 -24.64
N ASN A 124 6.45 4.80 -24.46
CA ASN A 124 6.95 3.45 -24.58
C ASN A 124 6.37 2.74 -25.82
N ALA A 125 5.70 3.47 -26.71
CA ALA A 125 5.22 2.90 -27.97
C ALA A 125 6.39 2.38 -28.80
N GLY A 126 6.22 1.19 -29.34
CA GLY A 126 7.24 0.45 -30.07
C GLY A 126 8.40 -0.05 -29.21
N LYS A 127 8.25 -0.15 -27.88
CA LYS A 127 9.33 -0.54 -26.94
C LYS A 127 8.87 -1.58 -25.91
N ASP A 128 9.84 -2.12 -25.18
CA ASP A 128 9.58 -2.91 -23.97
C ASP A 128 9.26 -2.01 -22.77
N ALA A 129 8.01 -2.12 -22.31
CA ALA A 129 7.44 -1.36 -21.20
C ALA A 129 7.40 -2.17 -19.90
N THR A 130 7.88 -3.42 -19.88
CA THR A 130 7.73 -4.36 -18.74
C THR A 130 8.18 -3.76 -17.42
N ARG A 131 9.34 -3.08 -17.41
CA ARG A 131 9.92 -2.47 -16.19
C ARG A 131 9.05 -1.37 -15.59
N ILE A 132 8.32 -0.63 -16.42
CA ILE A 132 7.45 0.47 -15.98
C ILE A 132 6.06 -0.07 -15.66
N PHE A 133 5.59 -1.07 -16.42
CA PHE A 133 4.27 -1.68 -16.23
C PHE A 133 4.18 -2.46 -14.92
N LYS A 134 5.10 -3.41 -14.69
CA LYS A 134 5.02 -4.41 -13.62
C LYS A 134 4.93 -3.83 -12.18
N PRO A 135 5.62 -2.74 -11.83
CA PRO A 135 5.48 -2.13 -10.49
C PRO A 135 4.18 -1.34 -10.32
N LEU A 136 3.54 -0.96 -11.43
CA LEU A 136 2.41 -0.04 -11.45
C LEU A 136 1.04 -0.71 -11.62
N HIS A 137 1.00 -1.99 -11.96
CA HIS A 137 -0.22 -2.69 -12.30
C HIS A 137 -0.31 -4.05 -11.58
N PRO A 138 -1.51 -4.48 -11.17
CA PRO A 138 -1.72 -5.83 -10.66
C PRO A 138 -1.54 -6.87 -11.79
N PRO A 139 -1.26 -8.15 -11.45
CA PRO A 139 -1.00 -9.20 -12.44
C PRO A 139 -2.15 -9.42 -13.44
N ASP A 140 -3.39 -9.15 -13.04
CA ASP A 140 -4.61 -9.28 -13.84
C ASP A 140 -4.94 -8.02 -14.66
N ALA A 141 -4.11 -6.97 -14.62
CA ALA A 141 -4.39 -5.71 -15.31
C ALA A 141 -4.51 -5.84 -16.83
N LEU A 142 -3.89 -6.85 -17.43
CA LEU A 142 -3.96 -7.11 -18.87
C LEU A 142 -5.24 -7.85 -19.28
N ASP A 143 -6.07 -8.29 -18.33
CA ASP A 143 -7.36 -8.94 -18.60
C ASP A 143 -8.46 -7.98 -19.04
N ILE A 144 -8.21 -6.68 -18.95
CA ILE A 144 -9.08 -5.66 -19.56
C ILE A 144 -8.94 -5.59 -21.08
N LEU A 145 -7.85 -6.11 -21.64
CA LEU A 145 -7.60 -6.11 -23.08
C LEU A 145 -8.30 -7.32 -23.73
N ASP A 146 -8.92 -7.09 -24.88
CA ASP A 146 -9.52 -8.15 -25.69
C ASP A 146 -8.44 -9.12 -26.19
N GLU A 147 -8.82 -10.38 -26.44
CA GLU A 147 -7.89 -11.39 -26.96
C GLU A 147 -7.26 -10.96 -28.30
N SER A 148 -7.99 -10.21 -29.13
CA SER A 148 -7.50 -9.66 -30.40
C SER A 148 -6.35 -8.66 -30.22
N GLN A 149 -6.23 -8.03 -29.05
CA GLN A 149 -5.17 -7.07 -28.73
C GLN A 149 -3.88 -7.76 -28.26
N ARG A 150 -3.91 -9.08 -28.04
CA ARG A 150 -2.78 -9.89 -27.57
C ARG A 150 -2.12 -10.56 -28.78
N LEU A 151 -1.21 -9.84 -29.44
CA LEU A 151 -0.68 -10.22 -30.75
C LEU A 151 0.20 -11.47 -30.71
N GLY A 152 0.98 -11.64 -29.64
CA GLY A 152 1.80 -12.83 -29.46
C GLY A 152 3.17 -12.56 -28.83
N PRO A 153 4.01 -13.61 -28.67
CA PRO A 153 5.34 -13.49 -28.09
C PRO A 153 6.34 -12.77 -29.00
N ILE A 154 7.22 -11.98 -28.39
CA ILE A 154 8.37 -11.34 -29.07
C ILE A 154 9.50 -12.35 -29.29
N ASP A 155 10.27 -12.20 -30.38
CA ASP A 155 11.55 -12.88 -30.58
C ASP A 155 12.59 -12.27 -29.62
N PRO A 156 13.02 -12.99 -28.57
CA PRO A 156 13.90 -12.44 -27.55
C PRO A 156 15.32 -12.15 -28.08
N LEU A 157 15.73 -12.74 -29.20
CA LEU A 157 17.04 -12.46 -29.82
C LEU A 157 17.00 -11.17 -30.66
N SER A 158 15.81 -10.69 -31.02
CA SER A 158 15.63 -9.45 -31.77
C SER A 158 15.60 -8.21 -30.88
N VAL A 159 15.33 -8.37 -29.59
CA VAL A 159 15.30 -7.25 -28.62
C VAL A 159 16.74 -6.84 -28.31
N PRO A 160 17.12 -5.57 -28.50
CA PRO A 160 18.45 -5.08 -28.14
C PRO A 160 18.74 -5.36 -26.66
N GLU A 161 19.95 -5.84 -26.35
CA GLU A 161 20.45 -5.84 -24.98
C GLU A 161 20.48 -4.37 -24.50
N LEU A 162 19.50 -3.98 -23.70
CA LEU A 162 19.51 -2.69 -23.03
C LEU A 162 20.67 -2.71 -22.03
N GLU A 163 21.75 -1.98 -22.32
CA GLU A 163 22.77 -1.68 -21.31
C GLU A 163 22.07 -0.96 -20.16
N GLU A 164 21.99 -1.63 -19.00
CA GLU A 164 21.43 -1.04 -17.79
C GLU A 164 22.39 0.06 -17.31
N VAL A 165 22.16 1.29 -17.75
CA VAL A 165 22.84 2.46 -17.21
C VAL A 165 22.31 2.72 -15.80
N GLU A 166 23.06 2.28 -14.78
CA GLU A 166 22.75 2.52 -13.37
C GLU A 166 22.63 4.04 -13.12
N THR A 167 21.43 4.49 -12.76
CA THR A 167 21.16 5.92 -12.53
C THR A 167 21.75 6.38 -11.20
N GLU A 168 21.93 7.70 -11.01
CA GLU A 168 22.34 8.24 -9.71
C GLU A 168 21.34 7.91 -8.59
N GLU A 169 20.06 7.78 -8.94
CA GLU A 169 19.03 7.31 -8.02
C GLU A 169 19.24 5.84 -7.61
N ASP A 170 19.54 4.97 -8.58
CA ASP A 170 19.84 3.55 -8.30
C ASP A 170 21.06 3.42 -7.39
N LYS A 171 22.12 4.20 -7.63
CA LYS A 171 23.32 4.24 -6.77
C LYS A 171 22.97 4.70 -5.36
N ARG A 172 22.19 5.77 -5.21
CA ARG A 172 21.72 6.28 -3.91
C ARG A 172 20.93 5.21 -3.15
N ILE A 173 19.95 4.58 -3.80
CA ILE A 173 19.10 3.55 -3.19
C ILE A 173 19.95 2.34 -2.77
N LYS A 174 20.85 1.89 -3.63
CA LYS A 174 21.75 0.77 -3.36
C LYS A 174 22.66 1.05 -2.17
N GLU A 175 23.20 2.25 -2.06
CA GLU A 175 24.04 2.65 -0.92
C GLU A 175 23.22 2.80 0.37
N ALA A 176 22.04 3.41 0.29
CA ALA A 176 21.11 3.51 1.42
C ALA A 176 20.70 2.12 1.92
N ARG A 177 20.42 1.17 1.02
CA ARG A 177 20.09 -0.22 1.39
C ARG A 177 21.24 -0.97 2.04
N LYS A 178 22.50 -0.66 1.72
CA LYS A 178 23.66 -1.24 2.45
C LYS A 178 23.78 -0.72 3.87
N SER A 179 23.35 0.52 4.10
CA SER A 179 23.41 1.20 5.39
C SER A 179 22.14 1.05 6.21
N LEU A 180 21.09 0.47 5.63
CA LEU A 180 19.81 0.23 6.30
C LEU A 180 20.05 -0.65 7.54
N PRO A 181 19.68 -0.17 8.74
CA PRO A 181 19.98 -0.89 9.95
C PRO A 181 19.04 -2.11 10.07
N PRO A 182 19.42 -3.12 10.86
CA PRO A 182 18.56 -4.26 11.14
C PRO A 182 17.20 -3.84 11.69
N VAL A 183 16.14 -4.57 11.34
CA VAL A 183 14.75 -4.20 11.67
C VAL A 183 14.48 -4.11 13.18
N ASP A 184 15.17 -4.91 13.99
CA ASP A 184 15.07 -4.93 15.45
C ASP A 184 15.62 -3.65 16.12
N THR A 185 16.44 -2.88 15.39
CA THR A 185 16.94 -1.57 15.84
C THR A 185 15.99 -0.42 15.51
N MET A 186 14.92 -0.66 14.76
CA MET A 186 13.85 0.32 14.56
C MET A 186 13.02 0.39 15.85
N LEU A 187 12.92 1.59 16.42
CA LEU A 187 12.30 1.83 17.72
C LEU A 187 11.01 2.65 17.59
N LEU A 188 10.93 3.52 16.58
CA LEU A 188 9.80 4.40 16.35
C LEU A 188 9.26 4.21 14.93
N LEU A 189 7.98 4.49 14.73
CA LEU A 189 7.40 4.52 13.37
C LEU A 189 8.08 5.55 12.46
N GLN A 190 8.63 6.61 13.05
CA GLN A 190 9.40 7.64 12.33
C GLN A 190 10.67 7.08 11.69
N ASP A 191 11.31 6.07 12.31
CA ASP A 191 12.55 5.48 11.77
C ASP A 191 12.29 4.89 10.37
N PHE A 192 11.14 4.25 10.18
CA PHE A 192 10.74 3.73 8.87
C PHE A 192 10.47 4.84 7.85
N GLU A 193 9.90 5.98 8.28
CA GLU A 193 9.66 7.13 7.40
C GLU A 193 10.99 7.76 6.94
N ASP A 194 11.92 7.98 7.88
CA ASP A 194 13.23 8.57 7.62
C ASP A 194 14.10 7.69 6.72
N TRP A 195 14.09 6.36 6.96
CA TRP A 195 14.75 5.40 6.06
C TRP A 195 14.00 5.22 4.75
N GLY A 196 12.66 5.27 4.77
CA GLY A 196 11.81 5.22 3.60
C GLY A 196 12.20 6.29 2.58
N GLN A 197 12.44 7.51 3.01
CA GLN A 197 12.92 8.59 2.13
C GLN A 197 14.24 8.25 1.43
N GLN A 198 15.11 7.49 2.09
CA GLN A 198 16.44 7.15 1.57
C GLN A 198 16.45 5.91 0.69
N VAL A 199 15.59 4.92 0.96
CA VAL A 199 15.61 3.62 0.23
C VAL A 199 14.55 3.50 -0.85
N LEU A 200 13.48 4.30 -0.80
CA LEU A 200 12.44 4.30 -1.81
C LEU A 200 12.87 5.10 -3.03
N SER A 201 12.33 4.74 -4.19
CA SER A 201 12.42 5.60 -5.38
C SER A 201 11.71 6.93 -5.12
N GLY A 202 12.11 7.99 -5.82
CA GLY A 202 11.49 9.30 -5.77
C GLY A 202 10.00 9.23 -6.08
N THR A 203 9.61 8.37 -7.03
CA THR A 203 8.20 8.10 -7.36
C THR A 203 7.46 7.45 -6.19
N ALA A 204 8.02 6.39 -5.59
CA ALA A 204 7.38 5.70 -4.48
C ALA A 204 7.25 6.60 -3.24
N TRP A 205 8.33 7.29 -2.87
CA TRP A 205 8.34 8.24 -1.77
C TRP A 205 7.32 9.37 -2.00
N ALA A 206 7.34 9.99 -3.19
CA ALA A 206 6.42 11.06 -3.52
C ALA A 206 4.96 10.61 -3.48
N TYR A 207 4.64 9.42 -4.00
CA TYR A 207 3.28 8.91 -3.97
C TYR A 207 2.80 8.59 -2.54
N TYR A 208 3.63 7.97 -1.70
CA TYR A 208 3.28 7.61 -0.32
C TYR A 208 3.19 8.83 0.60
N ARG A 209 4.19 9.71 0.56
CA ARG A 209 4.23 10.93 1.37
C ARG A 209 3.06 11.84 0.97
N SER A 210 2.97 12.20 -0.32
CA SER A 210 2.18 13.35 -0.77
C SER A 210 0.78 13.46 -0.19
N ALA A 211 0.36 14.71 -0.03
CA ALA A 211 -0.96 15.11 0.42
C ALA A 211 -1.57 16.15 -0.52
N ALA A 212 -2.81 16.54 -0.25
CA ALA A 212 -3.57 17.48 -1.06
C ALA A 212 -3.00 18.90 -0.97
N ASP A 213 -2.96 19.60 -2.10
CA ASP A 213 -2.71 21.03 -2.21
C ASP A 213 -1.47 21.53 -1.45
N SER A 214 -1.67 22.17 -0.29
CA SER A 214 -0.60 22.74 0.54
C SER A 214 -0.24 21.87 1.75
N GLU A 215 -0.81 20.67 1.84
CA GLU A 215 -0.58 19.66 2.87
C GLU A 215 -0.95 20.09 4.31
N ASN A 216 -1.82 21.11 4.49
CA ASN A 216 -2.20 21.59 5.83
C ASN A 216 -2.88 20.50 6.65
N THR A 217 -3.90 19.85 6.09
CA THR A 217 -4.61 18.76 6.77
C THR A 217 -3.68 17.58 7.07
N PHE A 218 -2.68 17.31 6.23
CA PHE A 218 -1.71 16.26 6.48
C PHE A 218 -0.87 16.51 7.74
N HIS A 219 -0.38 17.75 7.91
CA HIS A 219 0.34 18.16 9.11
C HIS A 219 -0.59 18.21 10.33
N GLU A 220 -1.75 18.84 10.16
CA GLU A 220 -2.77 19.02 11.18
C GLU A 220 -3.24 17.69 11.80
N ASN A 221 -3.42 16.65 10.99
CA ASN A 221 -3.77 15.32 11.49
C ASN A 221 -2.82 14.81 12.58
N THR A 222 -1.52 15.08 12.45
CA THR A 222 -0.50 14.64 13.42
C THR A 222 -0.44 15.63 14.59
N ASP A 223 -0.50 16.93 14.30
CA ASP A 223 -0.39 17.98 15.32
C ASP A 223 -1.59 18.00 16.28
N ALA A 224 -2.79 17.67 15.81
CA ALA A 224 -4.01 17.64 16.61
C ALA A 224 -3.91 16.71 17.83
N PHE A 225 -3.24 15.56 17.71
CA PHE A 225 -3.04 14.65 18.84
C PHE A 225 -2.28 15.28 20.02
N ARG A 226 -1.51 16.35 19.79
CA ARG A 226 -0.80 17.09 20.86
C ARG A 226 -1.75 17.98 21.69
N ARG A 227 -2.95 18.26 21.19
CA ARG A 227 -4.00 18.98 21.93
C ARG A 227 -4.67 18.11 22.97
N TYR A 228 -4.57 16.78 22.86
CA TYR A 228 -5.22 15.82 23.75
C TYR A 228 -4.22 15.18 24.70
N TRP A 229 -4.49 15.28 25.99
CA TRP A 229 -3.63 14.80 27.06
C TRP A 229 -4.31 13.69 27.85
N LEU A 230 -3.52 12.67 28.21
CA LEU A 230 -3.97 11.62 29.11
C LEU A 230 -3.99 12.14 30.55
N ARG A 231 -4.92 11.62 31.35
CA ARG A 231 -5.07 11.88 32.79
C ARG A 231 -4.84 10.59 33.57
N PRO A 232 -3.58 10.25 33.89
CA PRO A 232 -3.23 9.01 34.57
C PRO A 232 -3.98 8.76 35.87
N ARG A 233 -4.37 7.50 36.09
CA ARG A 233 -4.98 7.04 37.33
C ARG A 233 -3.96 6.26 38.16
N ILE A 234 -3.48 6.89 39.23
CA ILE A 234 -2.47 6.34 40.14
C ILE A 234 -3.03 5.24 41.05
N LEU A 235 -2.13 4.49 41.70
CA LEU A 235 -2.43 3.42 42.67
C LEU A 235 -3.34 2.31 42.11
N ARG A 236 -3.26 2.05 40.81
CA ARG A 236 -3.90 0.90 40.15
C ARG A 236 -2.89 -0.21 39.92
N LYS A 237 -3.35 -1.46 39.98
CA LYS A 237 -2.51 -2.64 39.75
C LYS A 237 -2.31 -2.84 38.25
N VAL A 238 -1.20 -2.33 37.71
CA VAL A 238 -0.93 -2.29 36.25
C VAL A 238 0.28 -3.12 35.80
N ALA A 239 0.70 -4.09 36.60
CA ALA A 239 1.86 -4.93 36.29
C ALA A 239 1.64 -5.83 35.05
N GLN A 240 0.40 -6.14 34.72
CA GLN A 240 -0.01 -6.91 33.55
C GLN A 240 -0.83 -6.02 32.60
N GLY A 241 -0.86 -6.35 31.32
CA GLY A 241 -1.58 -5.58 30.31
C GLY A 241 -1.99 -6.47 29.13
N ASP A 242 -3.16 -6.19 28.59
CA ASP A 242 -3.77 -6.92 27.48
C ASP A 242 -4.37 -5.92 26.48
N THR A 243 -3.90 -5.98 25.23
CA THR A 243 -4.33 -5.09 24.14
C THR A 243 -5.46 -5.67 23.32
N LYS A 244 -5.87 -6.92 23.56
CA LYS A 244 -6.92 -7.58 22.78
C LYS A 244 -8.23 -6.79 22.85
N THR A 245 -8.89 -6.69 21.70
CA THR A 245 -10.20 -6.04 21.59
C THR A 245 -10.97 -6.58 20.39
N SER A 246 -12.14 -6.01 20.14
CA SER A 246 -12.90 -6.28 18.93
C SER A 246 -13.65 -5.05 18.43
N PHE A 247 -13.90 -5.03 17.13
CA PHE A 247 -14.76 -4.06 16.45
C PHE A 247 -15.56 -4.79 15.37
N LEU A 248 -16.85 -4.47 15.23
CA LEU A 248 -17.79 -5.15 14.33
C LEU A 248 -17.87 -6.66 14.55
N GLY A 249 -17.61 -7.12 15.77
CA GLY A 249 -17.49 -8.55 16.09
C GLY A 249 -16.23 -9.22 15.53
N ILE A 250 -15.25 -8.44 15.07
CA ILE A 250 -13.95 -8.90 14.56
C ILE A 250 -12.93 -8.78 15.69
N ASP A 251 -12.41 -9.91 16.17
CA ASP A 251 -11.36 -9.95 17.18
C ASP A 251 -10.00 -9.52 16.60
N THR A 252 -9.21 -8.81 17.41
CA THR A 252 -7.85 -8.36 17.07
C THR A 252 -6.96 -8.39 18.31
N GLU A 253 -5.68 -8.73 18.12
CA GLU A 253 -4.70 -8.85 19.22
C GLU A 253 -4.30 -7.48 19.82
N THR A 254 -4.48 -6.42 19.04
CA THR A 254 -4.18 -5.04 19.43
C THR A 254 -5.14 -4.09 18.71
N PRO A 255 -5.48 -2.91 19.27
CA PRO A 255 -6.57 -2.06 18.77
C PRO A 255 -6.13 -1.19 17.57
N ILE A 256 -5.34 -1.76 16.67
CA ILE A 256 -4.88 -1.14 15.43
C ILE A 256 -5.24 -2.03 14.24
N PHE A 257 -5.32 -1.42 13.05
CA PHE A 257 -5.45 -2.14 11.79
C PHE A 257 -4.63 -1.43 10.70
N ILE A 258 -4.28 -2.17 9.65
CA ILE A 258 -3.65 -1.57 8.47
C ILE A 258 -4.75 -0.88 7.65
N SER A 259 -4.75 0.45 7.59
CA SER A 259 -5.69 1.23 6.75
C SER A 259 -5.48 0.91 5.27
N PRO A 260 -6.53 0.96 4.43
CA PRO A 260 -6.40 0.62 3.02
C PRO A 260 -5.48 1.61 2.31
N ALA A 261 -4.40 1.08 1.76
CA ALA A 261 -3.40 1.83 1.02
C ALA A 261 -3.02 1.07 -0.26
N ALA A 262 -3.05 1.79 -1.38
CA ALA A 262 -2.80 1.25 -2.71
C ALA A 262 -1.30 1.27 -3.06
N MET A 263 -0.94 0.53 -4.11
CA MET A 263 0.37 0.58 -4.75
C MET A 263 1.54 0.21 -3.82
N ALA A 264 1.40 -0.80 -2.97
CA ALA A 264 2.49 -1.25 -2.11
C ALA A 264 3.71 -1.80 -2.89
N LYS A 265 3.53 -2.22 -4.15
CA LYS A 265 4.62 -2.64 -5.05
C LYS A 265 5.61 -1.53 -5.42
N LEU A 266 5.21 -0.26 -5.29
CA LEU A 266 6.14 0.86 -5.42
C LEU A 266 7.25 0.81 -4.37
N GLY A 267 6.94 0.33 -3.17
CA GLY A 267 7.91 0.23 -2.09
C GLY A 267 8.67 -1.09 -2.07
N HIS A 268 8.00 -2.20 -2.37
CA HIS A 268 8.58 -3.53 -2.27
C HIS A 268 7.97 -4.48 -3.31
N PRO A 269 8.73 -5.35 -4.00
CA PRO A 269 8.20 -6.21 -5.06
C PRO A 269 6.99 -7.08 -4.69
N LEU A 270 6.93 -7.54 -3.44
CA LEU A 270 5.78 -8.31 -2.91
C LEU A 270 4.57 -7.46 -2.52
N GLY A 271 4.68 -6.13 -2.48
CA GLY A 271 3.58 -5.21 -2.24
C GLY A 271 2.68 -5.59 -1.07
N GLU A 272 1.38 -5.68 -1.33
CA GLU A 272 0.35 -5.92 -0.32
C GLU A 272 0.46 -7.31 0.33
N VAL A 273 1.10 -8.30 -0.31
CA VAL A 273 1.34 -9.63 0.27
C VAL A 273 2.14 -9.54 1.57
N ASN A 274 3.13 -8.64 1.65
CA ASN A 274 3.87 -8.40 2.89
C ASN A 274 2.98 -7.83 4.00
N LEU A 275 2.07 -6.90 3.64
CA LEU A 275 1.13 -6.32 4.58
C LEU A 275 0.19 -7.41 5.12
N THR A 276 -0.27 -8.31 4.26
CA THR A 276 -1.13 -9.44 4.63
C THR A 276 -0.44 -10.40 5.57
N ARG A 277 0.76 -10.86 5.23
CA ARG A 277 1.51 -11.80 6.07
C ARG A 277 1.87 -11.19 7.43
N GLY A 278 2.34 -9.94 7.43
CA GLY A 278 2.67 -9.25 8.67
C GLY A 278 1.46 -8.98 9.56
N ALA A 279 0.31 -8.61 8.98
CA ALA A 279 -0.94 -8.49 9.71
C ALA A 279 -1.42 -9.82 10.30
N GLY A 280 -1.28 -10.92 9.53
CA GLY A 280 -1.66 -12.27 9.96
C GLY A 280 -0.87 -12.71 11.18
N ARG A 281 0.47 -12.62 11.10
CA ARG A 281 1.36 -12.97 12.22
C ARG A 281 1.12 -12.13 13.47
N ALA A 282 0.83 -10.84 13.30
CA ALA A 282 0.55 -9.94 14.42
C ALA A 282 -0.89 -10.09 14.97
N GLY A 283 -1.75 -10.88 14.32
CA GLY A 283 -3.15 -11.04 14.70
C GLY A 283 -3.97 -9.75 14.59
N ILE A 284 -3.62 -8.87 13.65
CA ILE A 284 -4.37 -7.63 13.37
C ILE A 284 -5.13 -7.70 12.05
N VAL A 285 -6.12 -6.83 11.91
CA VAL A 285 -6.90 -6.73 10.68
C VAL A 285 -6.14 -5.91 9.63
N GLN A 286 -6.16 -6.38 8.37
CA GLN A 286 -5.77 -5.58 7.22
C GLN A 286 -7.03 -5.14 6.45
N ALA A 287 -7.16 -3.84 6.19
CA ALA A 287 -8.08 -3.34 5.18
C ALA A 287 -7.35 -3.29 3.82
N ILE A 288 -7.78 -4.11 2.87
CA ILE A 288 -7.20 -4.22 1.53
C ILE A 288 -7.81 -3.15 0.62
N SER A 289 -6.99 -2.37 -0.07
CA SER A 289 -7.49 -1.38 -1.03
C SER A 289 -8.04 -2.04 -2.30
N ALA A 290 -9.13 -1.49 -2.85
CA ALA A 290 -9.60 -1.85 -4.20
C ALA A 290 -8.56 -1.57 -5.29
N ASN A 291 -7.61 -0.67 -5.03
CA ASN A 291 -6.52 -0.30 -5.95
C ASN A 291 -5.18 -0.89 -5.49
N ALA A 292 -5.19 -2.04 -4.84
CA ALA A 292 -3.96 -2.77 -4.51
C ALA A 292 -3.15 -3.09 -5.78
N SER A 293 -1.82 -3.13 -5.65
CA SER A 293 -0.92 -3.52 -6.73
C SER A 293 -0.68 -5.03 -6.85
N CYS A 294 -1.08 -5.80 -5.84
CA CYS A 294 -1.19 -7.25 -5.92
C CYS A 294 -2.59 -7.65 -6.39
N GLY A 295 -2.68 -8.81 -7.04
CA GLY A 295 -3.98 -9.39 -7.39
C GLY A 295 -4.77 -9.75 -6.13
N LEU A 296 -6.09 -9.68 -6.17
CA LEU A 296 -6.90 -9.98 -4.99
C LEU A 296 -6.73 -11.44 -4.53
N ASP A 297 -6.66 -12.39 -5.46
CA ASP A 297 -6.45 -13.80 -5.14
C ASP A 297 -5.04 -14.02 -4.53
N GLU A 298 -4.01 -13.38 -5.08
CA GLU A 298 -2.63 -13.37 -4.54
C GLU A 298 -2.59 -12.88 -3.08
N ILE A 299 -3.33 -11.81 -2.76
CA ILE A 299 -3.46 -11.30 -1.38
C ILE A 299 -4.21 -12.30 -0.50
N MET A 300 -5.33 -12.83 -0.98
CA MET A 300 -6.19 -13.71 -0.18
C MET A 300 -5.55 -15.07 0.11
N GLU A 301 -4.71 -15.58 -0.80
CA GLU A 301 -3.89 -16.78 -0.64
C GLU A 301 -2.72 -16.57 0.33
N ALA A 302 -2.23 -15.34 0.48
CA ALA A 302 -1.14 -15.02 1.40
C ALA A 302 -1.57 -14.96 2.87
N ARG A 303 -2.87 -15.07 3.16
CA ARG A 303 -3.42 -15.01 4.52
C ARG A 303 -3.06 -16.23 5.36
N GLU A 304 -2.90 -16.01 6.66
CA GLU A 304 -2.91 -17.10 7.63
C GLU A 304 -4.34 -17.64 7.83
N GLU A 305 -4.45 -18.89 8.29
CA GLU A 305 -5.75 -19.50 8.56
C GLU A 305 -6.52 -18.69 9.61
N GLY A 306 -7.78 -18.35 9.32
CA GLY A 306 -8.61 -17.55 10.21
C GLY A 306 -8.35 -16.04 10.20
N GLN A 307 -7.31 -15.57 9.49
CA GLN A 307 -6.98 -14.15 9.41
C GLN A 307 -8.14 -13.31 8.84
N LYS A 308 -8.48 -12.26 9.58
CA LYS A 308 -9.57 -11.34 9.23
C LYS A 308 -9.04 -10.22 8.36
N VAL A 309 -9.74 -9.98 7.24
CA VAL A 309 -9.46 -8.89 6.33
C VAL A 309 -10.73 -8.12 6.03
N ILE A 310 -10.57 -6.82 5.79
CA ILE A 310 -11.63 -5.93 5.34
C ILE A 310 -11.33 -5.58 3.89
N TYR A 311 -12.34 -5.54 3.03
CA TYR A 311 -12.15 -5.11 1.65
C TYR A 311 -12.68 -3.70 1.44
N GLN A 312 -11.80 -2.77 1.07
CA GLN A 312 -12.19 -1.40 0.74
C GLN A 312 -12.78 -1.37 -0.67
N ILE A 313 -13.91 -0.68 -0.84
CA ILE A 313 -14.62 -0.55 -2.11
C ILE A 313 -14.73 0.91 -2.54
N TYR A 314 -14.69 1.10 -3.87
CA TYR A 314 -15.13 2.29 -4.58
C TYR A 314 -16.21 1.87 -5.57
N LEU A 315 -17.32 2.61 -5.61
CA LEU A 315 -18.32 2.39 -6.66
C LEU A 315 -17.83 3.03 -7.96
N ASN A 316 -18.07 2.33 -9.05
CA ASN A 316 -17.76 2.77 -10.40
C ASN A 316 -18.93 3.60 -10.95
N LYS A 317 -18.64 4.58 -11.81
CA LYS A 317 -19.65 5.32 -12.59
C LYS A 317 -20.60 4.38 -13.33
N ASP A 318 -20.09 3.26 -13.83
CA ASP A 318 -20.91 2.15 -14.27
C ASP A 318 -21.35 1.29 -13.08
N ARG A 319 -22.63 1.37 -12.74
CA ARG A 319 -23.21 0.62 -11.63
C ARG A 319 -23.26 -0.89 -11.88
N LYS A 320 -23.25 -1.35 -13.14
CA LYS A 320 -23.12 -2.79 -13.45
C LYS A 320 -21.73 -3.31 -13.11
N ALA A 321 -20.68 -2.55 -13.43
CA ALA A 321 -19.32 -2.89 -13.01
C ALA A 321 -19.21 -2.96 -11.48
N SER A 322 -19.89 -2.07 -10.76
CA SER A 322 -19.99 -2.11 -9.29
C SER A 322 -20.67 -3.38 -8.79
N GLU A 323 -21.80 -3.79 -9.39
CA GLU A 323 -22.48 -5.04 -9.06
C GLU A 323 -21.55 -6.26 -9.22
N VAL A 324 -20.83 -6.37 -10.33
CA VAL A 324 -19.88 -7.46 -10.58
C VAL A 324 -18.78 -7.49 -9.52
N LEU A 325 -18.22 -6.32 -9.18
CA LEU A 325 -17.21 -6.20 -8.12
C LEU A 325 -17.78 -6.65 -6.77
N LEU A 326 -18.95 -6.17 -6.37
CA LEU A 326 -19.56 -6.51 -5.07
C LEU A 326 -19.86 -8.01 -4.98
N GLN A 327 -20.34 -8.64 -6.05
CA GLN A 327 -20.54 -10.08 -6.10
C GLN A 327 -19.22 -10.87 -5.98
N LYS A 328 -18.13 -10.38 -6.58
CA LYS A 328 -16.79 -10.98 -6.41
C LYS A 328 -16.32 -10.85 -4.97
N VAL A 329 -16.46 -9.66 -4.37
CA VAL A 329 -16.06 -9.39 -2.98
C VAL A 329 -16.86 -10.25 -1.99
N GLU A 330 -18.17 -10.38 -2.16
CA GLU A 330 -19.01 -11.22 -1.29
C GLU A 330 -18.55 -12.69 -1.27
N LYS A 331 -18.17 -13.25 -2.43
CA LYS A 331 -17.68 -14.63 -2.54
C LYS A 331 -16.39 -14.86 -1.74
N LEU A 332 -15.57 -13.82 -1.59
CA LEU A 332 -14.33 -13.87 -0.82
C LEU A 332 -14.56 -13.85 0.69
N LYS A 333 -15.78 -13.53 1.13
CA LYS A 333 -16.22 -13.49 2.53
C LYS A 333 -15.25 -12.70 3.42
N PRO A 334 -14.97 -11.41 3.10
CA PRO A 334 -14.21 -10.56 4.00
C PRO A 334 -14.97 -10.39 5.33
N ALA A 335 -14.28 -9.99 6.39
CA ALA A 335 -14.90 -9.77 7.69
C ALA A 335 -15.83 -8.54 7.70
N ALA A 336 -15.56 -7.57 6.83
CA ALA A 336 -16.41 -6.40 6.55
C ALA A 336 -16.01 -5.81 5.19
N VAL A 337 -16.83 -4.89 4.66
CA VAL A 337 -16.45 -4.01 3.55
C VAL A 337 -16.29 -2.57 4.04
N MET A 338 -15.41 -1.81 3.40
CA MET A 338 -15.14 -0.42 3.74
C MET A 338 -15.42 0.49 2.53
N PHE A 339 -16.57 1.16 2.54
CA PHE A 339 -17.00 2.04 1.45
C PHE A 339 -16.38 3.42 1.61
N THR A 340 -15.48 3.80 0.68
CA THR A 340 -14.76 5.07 0.77
C THR A 340 -15.52 6.19 0.05
N VAL A 341 -15.83 7.26 0.79
CA VAL A 341 -16.65 8.40 0.30
C VAL A 341 -15.92 9.75 0.34
N ASP A 342 -14.70 9.80 0.86
CA ASP A 342 -13.90 11.04 1.02
C ASP A 342 -13.13 11.47 -0.24
N VAL A 343 -13.27 10.80 -1.38
CA VAL A 343 -12.55 11.14 -2.63
C VAL A 343 -13.51 11.37 -3.82
N PRO A 344 -14.54 12.24 -3.69
CA PRO A 344 -15.48 12.51 -4.77
C PRO A 344 -14.82 13.22 -5.97
N TRP A 345 -13.68 13.88 -5.74
CA TRP A 345 -12.92 14.54 -6.80
C TRP A 345 -11.42 14.25 -6.68
N GLN A 346 -10.73 14.43 -7.80
CA GLN A 346 -9.29 14.23 -7.90
C GLN A 346 -8.54 15.29 -7.09
N SER A 347 -7.82 14.85 -6.06
CA SER A 347 -6.97 15.73 -5.27
C SER A 347 -5.66 16.06 -5.97
N LYS A 348 -5.18 17.29 -5.79
CA LYS A 348 -3.92 17.77 -6.35
C LYS A 348 -2.76 17.42 -5.42
N ARG A 349 -2.13 16.27 -5.66
CA ARG A 349 -0.95 15.82 -4.90
C ARG A 349 0.36 16.32 -5.51
N THR A 350 0.73 17.55 -5.16
CA THR A 350 1.79 18.30 -5.87
C THR A 350 3.15 17.59 -5.91
N MET A 351 3.55 16.92 -4.83
CA MET A 351 4.81 16.16 -4.79
C MET A 351 4.78 14.94 -5.74
N ASP A 352 3.66 14.23 -5.82
CA ASP A 352 3.46 13.09 -6.74
C ASP A 352 3.50 13.53 -8.20
N THR A 353 2.78 14.62 -8.54
CA THR A 353 2.81 15.20 -9.89
C THR A 353 4.23 15.64 -10.29
N ARG A 354 4.98 16.26 -9.36
CA ARG A 354 6.35 16.72 -9.64
C ARG A 354 7.32 15.56 -9.85
N ALA A 355 7.27 14.52 -9.02
CA ALA A 355 8.19 13.39 -9.12
C ALA A 355 8.09 12.69 -10.49
N LYS A 356 6.87 12.49 -11.00
CA LYS A 356 6.68 11.91 -12.34
C LYS A 356 7.12 12.83 -13.48
N ASN A 357 7.05 14.15 -13.33
CA ASN A 357 7.61 15.09 -14.31
C ASN A 357 9.14 15.02 -14.37
N THR A 358 9.81 14.69 -13.27
CA THR A 358 11.26 14.49 -13.24
C THR A 358 11.67 13.19 -13.94
N VAL A 359 10.92 12.11 -13.73
CA VAL A 359 11.18 10.81 -14.39
C VAL A 359 10.77 10.84 -15.87
N ASN A 360 9.73 11.59 -16.21
CA ASN A 360 9.23 11.71 -17.58
C ASN A 360 8.90 13.17 -17.93
N PRO A 361 9.89 14.01 -18.31
CA PRO A 361 9.65 15.40 -18.65
C PRO A 361 8.64 15.55 -19.81
N PRO A 362 7.85 16.65 -19.85
CA PRO A 362 6.98 16.94 -20.99
C PRO A 362 7.80 16.93 -22.28
N ILE A 363 7.24 16.34 -23.35
CA ILE A 363 7.85 16.45 -24.68
C ILE A 363 7.84 17.94 -25.04
N GLN A 364 9.02 18.52 -25.28
CA GLN A 364 9.10 19.84 -25.90
C GLN A 364 8.58 19.70 -27.32
N ASP A 365 7.49 20.41 -27.64
CA ASP A 365 6.93 20.45 -28.98
C ASP A 365 7.99 20.94 -29.98
N THR A 366 8.62 20.02 -30.69
CA THR A 366 9.33 20.34 -31.92
C THR A 366 8.27 20.56 -33.00
N ALA A 367 7.90 21.83 -33.18
CA ALA A 367 7.19 22.40 -34.31
C ALA A 367 5.91 21.67 -34.81
N GLY A 368 4.73 22.17 -34.41
CA GLY A 368 3.57 22.19 -35.32
C GLY A 368 2.24 21.56 -34.88
N SER A 369 2.10 21.01 -33.67
CA SER A 369 0.80 20.49 -33.20
C SER A 369 0.13 21.42 -32.18
N GLU A 370 -1.06 21.95 -32.48
CA GLU A 370 -1.84 22.86 -31.61
C GLU A 370 -2.39 22.25 -30.30
N LYS A 371 -2.05 21.00 -29.97
CA LYS A 371 -2.46 20.38 -28.71
C LYS A 371 -1.30 20.42 -27.72
N LYS A 372 -1.30 21.42 -26.82
CA LYS A 372 -0.39 21.47 -25.66
C LYS A 372 -0.37 20.10 -24.98
N SER A 373 0.80 19.46 -24.94
CA SER A 373 0.97 18.20 -24.20
C SER A 373 0.54 18.41 -22.74
N ARG A 374 -0.43 17.61 -22.27
CA ARG A 374 -0.82 17.64 -20.84
C ARG A 374 0.38 17.13 -20.04
N ALA A 375 0.70 17.83 -18.96
CA ALA A 375 1.74 17.39 -18.04
C ALA A 375 1.45 15.93 -17.59
N PRO A 376 2.49 15.08 -17.43
CA PRO A 376 2.32 13.71 -16.97
C PRO A 376 1.51 13.63 -15.69
N LEU A 377 0.55 12.71 -15.66
CA LEU A 377 -0.31 12.46 -14.50
C LEU A 377 0.49 11.82 -13.37
N GLY A 378 0.29 12.29 -12.13
CA GLY A 378 0.84 11.66 -10.91
C GLY A 378 0.42 10.19 -10.78
N VAL A 379 1.03 9.40 -9.88
CA VAL A 379 0.54 8.03 -9.65
C VAL A 379 -0.90 8.04 -9.13
N SER A 380 -1.29 9.03 -8.31
CA SER A 380 -2.69 9.22 -7.86
C SER A 380 -3.71 9.23 -8.97
N GLU A 381 -3.36 9.99 -9.98
CA GLU A 381 -4.26 10.39 -11.03
C GLU A 381 -4.40 9.22 -12.00
N ALA A 382 -3.33 8.43 -12.13
CA ALA A 382 -3.27 7.28 -13.00
C ALA A 382 -4.06 6.06 -12.51
N ILE A 383 -4.20 5.88 -11.20
CA ILE A 383 -4.99 4.76 -10.63
C ILE A 383 -6.44 5.17 -10.29
N GLY A 384 -6.81 6.42 -10.59
CA GLY A 384 -8.14 6.96 -10.33
C GLY A 384 -8.98 7.11 -11.61
N GLY A 385 -10.14 7.75 -11.48
CA GLY A 385 -10.96 8.19 -12.61
C GLY A 385 -12.18 7.32 -12.94
N TYR A 386 -12.15 6.04 -12.55
CA TYR A 386 -13.29 5.13 -12.69
C TYR A 386 -14.34 5.32 -11.58
N GLN A 387 -13.94 5.87 -10.42
CA GLN A 387 -14.82 6.07 -9.28
C GLN A 387 -15.98 7.00 -9.64
N ASP A 388 -17.16 6.65 -9.15
CA ASP A 388 -18.32 7.53 -9.23
C ASP A 388 -18.11 8.76 -8.33
N ARG A 389 -18.41 9.92 -8.89
CA ARG A 389 -18.26 11.23 -8.24
C ARG A 389 -19.60 11.76 -7.72
N ASP A 390 -20.70 11.13 -8.11
CA ASP A 390 -22.06 11.51 -7.78
C ASP A 390 -22.68 10.48 -6.82
N LEU A 391 -21.94 10.19 -5.74
CA LEU A 391 -22.37 9.24 -4.70
C LEU A 391 -23.42 9.89 -3.79
N SER A 392 -24.37 9.09 -3.32
CA SER A 392 -25.42 9.53 -2.40
C SER A 392 -25.71 8.50 -1.31
N TRP A 393 -26.57 8.83 -0.34
CA TRP A 393 -26.90 7.94 0.78
C TRP A 393 -27.60 6.65 0.33
N GLU A 394 -28.29 6.67 -0.82
CA GLU A 394 -28.90 5.50 -1.45
C GLU A 394 -27.88 4.44 -1.86
N ASP A 395 -26.60 4.80 -2.03
CA ASP A 395 -25.54 3.88 -2.41
C ASP A 395 -25.22 2.86 -1.31
N ILE A 396 -25.45 3.19 -0.04
CA ILE A 396 -25.31 2.23 1.06
C ILE A 396 -26.37 1.12 0.90
N ALA A 397 -27.61 1.49 0.57
CA ALA A 397 -28.67 0.53 0.28
C ALA A 397 -28.38 -0.29 -0.98
N PHE A 398 -27.74 0.30 -2.00
CA PHE A 398 -27.27 -0.43 -3.17
C PHE A 398 -26.21 -1.47 -2.80
N ILE A 399 -25.18 -1.11 -2.04
CA ILE A 399 -24.14 -2.04 -1.56
C ILE A 399 -24.76 -3.19 -0.77
N ARG A 400 -25.70 -2.88 0.12
CA ARG A 400 -26.40 -3.87 0.97
C ARG A 400 -27.16 -4.94 0.18
N LYS A 401 -27.58 -4.67 -1.07
CA LYS A 401 -28.23 -5.69 -1.93
C LYS A 401 -27.30 -6.86 -2.26
N TYR A 402 -25.99 -6.62 -2.26
CA TYR A 402 -24.97 -7.60 -2.67
C TYR A 402 -24.07 -8.06 -1.53
N ILE A 403 -23.92 -7.23 -0.49
CA ILE A 403 -23.01 -7.48 0.63
C ILE A 403 -23.79 -7.84 1.90
N SER A 404 -23.50 -9.02 2.45
CA SER A 404 -24.12 -9.48 3.71
C SER A 404 -23.32 -9.12 4.95
N VAL A 405 -22.01 -8.94 4.81
CA VAL A 405 -21.10 -8.59 5.91
C VAL A 405 -21.25 -7.12 6.33
N PRO A 406 -20.72 -6.70 7.49
CA PRO A 406 -20.80 -5.32 7.95
C PRO A 406 -20.24 -4.31 6.94
N ILE A 407 -20.86 -3.13 6.85
CA ILE A 407 -20.42 -2.01 6.02
C ILE A 407 -19.83 -0.92 6.93
N ILE A 408 -18.58 -0.57 6.67
CA ILE A 408 -17.90 0.59 7.25
C ILE A 408 -17.93 1.74 6.25
N VAL A 409 -18.52 2.88 6.61
CA VAL A 409 -18.40 4.10 5.80
C VAL A 409 -17.10 4.80 6.16
N LYS A 410 -16.15 4.82 5.22
CA LYS A 410 -14.82 5.44 5.38
C LYS A 410 -14.80 6.84 4.78
N GLY A 411 -14.25 7.78 5.54
CA GLY A 411 -14.05 9.15 5.09
C GLY A 411 -15.00 10.15 5.72
N VAL A 412 -15.62 9.76 6.83
CA VAL A 412 -16.58 10.59 7.57
C VAL A 412 -15.81 11.70 8.30
N GLN A 413 -16.26 12.94 8.15
CA GLN A 413 -15.53 14.14 8.61
C GLN A 413 -16.38 15.09 9.45
N SER A 414 -17.60 14.69 9.82
CA SER A 414 -18.53 15.46 10.66
C SER A 414 -19.35 14.53 11.57
N VAL A 415 -19.89 15.06 12.66
CA VAL A 415 -20.77 14.28 13.56
C VAL A 415 -22.13 14.03 12.89
N GLU A 416 -22.62 14.97 12.09
CA GLU A 416 -23.86 14.88 11.33
C GLU A 416 -23.83 13.70 10.36
N ASP A 417 -22.71 13.52 9.65
CA ASP A 417 -22.56 12.41 8.71
C ASP A 417 -22.48 11.05 9.42
N ILE A 418 -21.97 10.98 10.67
CA ILE A 418 -22.02 9.76 11.49
C ILE A 418 -23.48 9.40 11.80
N GLU A 419 -24.32 10.38 12.15
CA GLU A 419 -25.75 10.14 12.35
C GLU A 419 -26.44 9.67 11.06
N LEU A 420 -26.06 10.22 9.91
CA LEU A 420 -26.57 9.76 8.62
C LEU A 420 -26.12 8.33 8.30
N CYS A 421 -24.89 7.94 8.64
CA CYS A 421 -24.42 6.56 8.52
C CYS A 421 -25.25 5.59 9.37
N VAL A 422 -25.59 5.97 10.60
CA VAL A 422 -26.51 5.20 11.46
C VAL A 422 -27.88 5.05 10.79
N LYS A 423 -28.46 6.15 10.29
CA LYS A 423 -29.78 6.13 9.61
C LYS A 423 -29.77 5.28 8.33
N ALA A 424 -28.64 5.24 7.62
CA ALA A 424 -28.45 4.44 6.42
C ALA A 424 -28.20 2.95 6.71
N GLY A 425 -28.06 2.56 7.98
CA GLY A 425 -27.86 1.18 8.40
C GLY A 425 -26.42 0.67 8.23
N ALA A 426 -25.42 1.56 8.24
CA ALA A 426 -24.03 1.16 8.34
C ALA A 426 -23.71 0.70 9.78
N GLU A 427 -22.92 -0.36 9.91
CA GLU A 427 -22.52 -0.91 11.21
C GLU A 427 -21.24 -0.25 11.76
N GLY A 428 -20.45 0.39 10.90
CA GLY A 428 -19.26 1.11 11.30
C GLY A 428 -19.01 2.40 10.52
N VAL A 429 -18.23 3.29 11.10
CA VAL A 429 -17.64 4.46 10.42
C VAL A 429 -16.14 4.48 10.64
N LEU A 430 -15.40 4.98 9.65
CA LEU A 430 -14.01 5.38 9.82
C LEU A 430 -13.93 6.90 9.66
N ILE A 431 -13.73 7.59 10.80
CA ILE A 431 -13.46 9.02 10.83
C ILE A 431 -12.09 9.25 10.20
N SER A 432 -12.07 9.88 9.03
CA SER A 432 -10.88 9.97 8.18
C SER A 432 -11.02 11.09 7.17
N ASN A 433 -9.91 11.73 6.84
CA ASN A 433 -9.79 12.65 5.70
C ASN A 433 -8.77 12.11 4.67
N HIS A 434 -8.71 10.78 4.55
CA HIS A 434 -7.80 10.07 3.66
C HIS A 434 -6.31 10.34 3.97
N GLY A 435 -5.98 10.63 5.22
CA GLY A 435 -4.62 11.03 5.63
C GLY A 435 -4.16 12.34 4.98
N GLY A 436 -5.07 13.30 4.82
CA GLY A 436 -4.83 14.62 4.22
C GLY A 436 -4.70 14.61 2.70
N ARG A 437 -5.20 13.57 2.02
CA ARG A 437 -5.01 13.37 0.56
C ARG A 437 -6.23 13.75 -0.27
N SER A 438 -7.25 14.34 0.34
CA SER A 438 -8.46 14.76 -0.35
C SER A 438 -8.69 16.27 -0.21
N CYS A 439 -9.57 16.69 0.71
CA CYS A 439 -9.85 18.10 0.99
C CYS A 439 -8.79 18.68 1.95
N ASP A 440 -7.95 19.61 1.48
CA ASP A 440 -7.06 20.37 2.36
C ASP A 440 -7.87 21.38 3.20
N TYR A 441 -7.46 21.62 4.44
CA TYR A 441 -8.25 22.24 5.52
C TYR A 441 -9.47 21.43 6.02
N ALA A 442 -9.57 20.14 5.68
CA ALA A 442 -10.43 19.23 6.44
C ALA A 442 -9.95 19.10 7.91
N PRO A 443 -10.89 18.91 8.87
CA PRO A 443 -10.56 18.78 10.28
C PRO A 443 -9.73 17.52 10.56
N ALA A 444 -8.94 17.55 11.63
CA ALA A 444 -8.24 16.36 12.10
C ALA A 444 -9.25 15.33 12.62
N PRO A 445 -9.12 14.04 12.27
CA PRO A 445 -10.05 13.00 12.70
C PRO A 445 -10.22 12.89 14.23
N ILE A 446 -9.16 13.18 14.99
CA ILE A 446 -9.22 13.17 16.46
C ILE A 446 -10.09 14.30 17.03
N ASP A 447 -10.18 15.44 16.32
CA ASP A 447 -11.05 16.54 16.72
C ASP A 447 -12.52 16.17 16.51
N ILE A 448 -12.86 15.51 15.40
CA ILE A 448 -14.21 14.99 15.15
C ILE A 448 -14.58 13.89 16.15
N LEU A 449 -13.64 13.02 16.52
CA LEU A 449 -13.87 12.01 17.56
C LEU A 449 -14.14 12.65 18.94
N TYR A 450 -13.42 13.72 19.28
CA TYR A 450 -13.65 14.49 20.50
C TYR A 450 -15.00 15.22 20.45
N GLU A 451 -15.36 15.82 19.32
CA GLU A 451 -16.65 16.47 19.09
C GLU A 451 -17.81 15.48 19.28
N LEU A 452 -17.73 14.30 18.65
CA LEU A 452 -18.69 13.20 18.79
C LEU A 452 -18.87 12.82 20.27
N ARG A 453 -17.77 12.67 21.00
CA ARG A 453 -17.79 12.36 22.43
C ARG A 453 -18.44 13.46 23.28
N CYS A 454 -18.27 14.72 22.91
CA CYS A 454 -18.84 15.84 23.65
C CYS A 454 -20.33 16.02 23.37
N HIS A 455 -20.74 15.90 22.10
CA HIS A 455 -22.05 16.38 21.66
C HIS A 455 -23.05 15.27 21.39
N ARG A 456 -22.60 14.09 20.93
CA ARG A 456 -23.46 12.96 20.52
C ARG A 456 -22.95 11.61 21.04
N PRO A 457 -22.65 11.46 22.35
CA PRO A 457 -22.06 10.25 22.90
C PRO A 457 -22.94 9.00 22.77
N GLU A 458 -24.25 9.16 22.55
CA GLU A 458 -25.19 8.06 22.33
C GLU A 458 -24.99 7.34 21.00
N LEU A 459 -24.30 7.95 20.03
CA LEU A 459 -23.99 7.32 18.74
C LEU A 459 -22.98 6.16 18.89
N PHE A 460 -22.09 6.20 19.89
CA PHE A 460 -21.16 5.09 20.17
C PHE A 460 -21.87 3.77 20.55
N ASN A 461 -23.15 3.81 20.90
CA ASN A 461 -23.95 2.62 21.19
C ASN A 461 -24.72 2.09 19.96
N GLN A 462 -24.67 2.81 18.84
CA GLN A 462 -25.44 2.53 17.62
C GLN A 462 -24.54 2.11 16.45
N ILE A 463 -23.28 2.57 16.44
CA ILE A 463 -22.33 2.32 15.37
C ILE A 463 -20.91 2.19 15.94
N ASP A 464 -20.12 1.28 15.39
CA ASP A 464 -18.72 1.18 15.76
C ASP A 464 -17.91 2.30 15.10
N VAL A 465 -17.18 3.06 15.92
CA VAL A 465 -16.40 4.21 15.46
C VAL A 465 -14.93 3.82 15.38
N LEU A 466 -14.38 3.86 14.17
CA LEU A 466 -12.96 3.71 13.87
C LEU A 466 -12.38 5.08 13.52
N ILE A 467 -11.06 5.22 13.62
CA ILE A 467 -10.36 6.46 13.27
C ILE A 467 -9.03 6.16 12.58
N ASP A 468 -8.63 6.97 11.59
CA ASP A 468 -7.25 6.98 11.08
C ASP A 468 -6.75 8.42 10.83
N GLY A 469 -5.51 8.55 10.34
CA GLY A 469 -4.91 9.84 9.99
C GLY A 469 -4.03 10.41 11.11
N GLY A 470 -2.76 10.68 10.81
CA GLY A 470 -1.83 11.36 11.74
C GLY A 470 -1.27 10.53 12.90
N VAL A 471 -1.81 9.35 13.16
CA VAL A 471 -1.35 8.44 14.24
C VAL A 471 0.10 8.02 14.03
N ARG A 472 0.96 8.20 15.05
CA ARG A 472 2.39 7.81 15.00
C ARG A 472 2.89 7.09 16.24
N THR A 473 2.14 7.13 17.35
CA THR A 473 2.54 6.51 18.60
C THR A 473 1.40 5.72 19.25
N GLY A 474 1.73 4.77 20.13
CA GLY A 474 0.75 4.09 20.97
C GLY A 474 -0.02 5.04 21.89
N ALA A 475 0.54 6.21 22.22
CA ALA A 475 -0.18 7.24 22.95
C ALA A 475 -1.31 7.88 22.14
N ASP A 476 -1.11 8.08 20.85
CA ASP A 476 -2.17 8.56 19.94
C ASP A 476 -3.32 7.55 19.88
N VAL A 477 -2.97 6.25 19.79
CA VAL A 477 -3.94 5.16 19.81
C VAL A 477 -4.73 5.17 21.13
N VAL A 478 -4.05 5.20 22.28
CA VAL A 478 -4.71 5.18 23.60
C VAL A 478 -5.62 6.40 23.82
N LYS A 479 -5.23 7.58 23.32
CA LYS A 479 -6.09 8.78 23.37
C LYS A 479 -7.38 8.58 22.57
N ALA A 480 -7.28 8.05 21.35
CA ALA A 480 -8.43 7.76 20.51
C ALA A 480 -9.37 6.73 21.14
N LEU A 481 -8.82 5.64 21.70
CA LEU A 481 -9.60 4.61 22.38
C LEU A 481 -10.32 5.16 23.60
N ALA A 482 -9.66 5.97 24.42
CA ALA A 482 -10.29 6.63 25.57
C ALA A 482 -11.45 7.54 25.15
N LEU A 483 -11.36 8.20 23.99
CA LEU A 483 -12.46 9.01 23.44
C LEU A 483 -13.58 8.18 22.80
N GLY A 484 -13.39 6.88 22.60
CA GLY A 484 -14.43 5.95 22.17
C GLY A 484 -14.21 5.25 20.84
N ALA A 485 -13.09 5.49 20.16
CA ALA A 485 -12.76 4.68 18.99
C ALA A 485 -12.62 3.20 19.40
N LYS A 486 -13.01 2.28 18.53
CA LYS A 486 -12.88 0.82 18.73
C LYS A 486 -11.57 0.27 18.20
N ALA A 487 -11.05 0.84 17.12
CA ALA A 487 -9.72 0.55 16.60
C ALA A 487 -9.18 1.75 15.80
N VAL A 488 -7.86 1.77 15.62
CA VAL A 488 -7.14 2.88 15.00
C VAL A 488 -6.38 2.42 13.76
N GLY A 489 -6.69 3.01 12.61
CA GLY A 489 -6.07 2.70 11.34
C GLY A 489 -4.73 3.40 11.16
N VAL A 490 -3.75 2.68 10.62
CA VAL A 490 -2.43 3.21 10.30
C VAL A 490 -2.12 2.89 8.84
N GLY A 491 -1.74 3.90 8.06
CA GLY A 491 -1.45 3.75 6.61
C GLY A 491 0.04 3.88 6.30
N ARG A 492 0.53 5.12 6.17
CA ARG A 492 1.91 5.43 5.73
C ARG A 492 3.01 4.67 6.48
N PRO A 493 3.01 4.56 7.83
CA PRO A 493 4.04 3.78 8.52
C PRO A 493 4.19 2.34 8.02
N PHE A 494 3.09 1.64 7.72
CA PHE A 494 3.14 0.29 7.15
C PHE A 494 3.70 0.28 5.73
N LEU A 495 3.38 1.26 4.89
CA LEU A 495 3.96 1.39 3.55
C LEU A 495 5.47 1.65 3.60
N TYR A 496 5.93 2.49 4.53
CA TYR A 496 7.35 2.76 4.73
C TYR A 496 8.10 1.53 5.26
N ALA A 497 7.51 0.83 6.22
CA ALA A 497 8.07 -0.41 6.75
C ALA A 497 8.15 -1.51 5.70
N ASN A 498 7.10 -1.68 4.88
CA ASN A 498 7.13 -2.56 3.72
C ASN A 498 8.24 -2.17 2.73
N GLY A 499 8.38 -0.89 2.41
CA GLY A 499 9.37 -0.41 1.44
C GLY A 499 10.83 -0.56 1.89
N THR A 500 11.06 -0.48 3.20
CA THR A 500 12.39 -0.62 3.82
C THR A 500 12.74 -2.08 4.07
N HIS A 501 11.94 -2.81 4.85
CA HIS A 501 12.23 -4.16 5.38
C HIS A 501 11.25 -5.24 4.93
N GLY A 502 10.30 -4.93 4.04
CA GLY A 502 9.30 -5.90 3.59
C GLY A 502 8.40 -6.38 4.72
N GLN A 503 8.12 -7.69 4.76
CA GLN A 503 7.25 -8.29 5.78
C GLN A 503 7.78 -8.09 7.21
N GLU A 504 9.08 -8.23 7.45
CA GLU A 504 9.67 -8.06 8.78
C GLU A 504 9.45 -6.63 9.31
N GLY A 505 9.47 -5.62 8.43
CA GLY A 505 9.13 -4.25 8.79
C GLY A 505 7.68 -4.09 9.23
N VAL A 506 6.75 -4.74 8.52
CA VAL A 506 5.32 -4.72 8.88
C VAL A 506 5.11 -5.34 10.26
N GLU A 507 5.73 -6.51 10.51
CA GLU A 507 5.69 -7.17 11.82
C GLU A 507 6.26 -6.25 12.92
N ARG A 508 7.40 -5.60 12.65
CA ARG A 508 8.03 -4.67 13.59
C ARG A 508 7.18 -3.45 13.92
N VAL A 509 6.44 -2.89 12.95
CA VAL A 509 5.48 -1.80 13.21
C VAL A 509 4.39 -2.26 14.18
N CYS A 510 3.87 -3.47 14.01
CA CYS A 510 2.88 -4.05 14.93
C CYS A 510 3.45 -4.21 16.34
N GLU A 511 4.68 -4.73 16.47
CA GLU A 511 5.37 -4.90 17.75
C GLU A 511 5.58 -3.57 18.48
N ILE A 512 6.11 -2.55 17.78
CA ILE A 512 6.34 -1.21 18.33
C ILE A 512 5.02 -0.64 18.87
N LEU A 513 3.96 -0.67 18.06
CA LEU A 513 2.66 -0.15 18.48
C LEU A 513 2.08 -0.95 19.65
N GLN A 514 2.18 -2.28 19.65
CA GLN A 514 1.70 -3.10 20.76
C GLN A 514 2.44 -2.79 22.07
N GLU A 515 3.77 -2.63 22.01
CA GLU A 515 4.59 -2.22 23.14
C GLU A 515 4.16 -0.83 23.65
N GLU A 516 4.11 0.17 22.76
CA GLU A 516 3.77 1.54 23.12
C GLU A 516 2.35 1.67 23.66
N ILE A 517 1.37 0.97 23.08
CA ILE A 517 -0.02 0.94 23.57
C ILE A 517 -0.03 0.32 24.96
N THR A 518 0.59 -0.84 25.15
CA THR A 518 0.63 -1.52 26.45
C THR A 518 1.26 -0.62 27.53
N ASN A 519 2.42 -0.01 27.22
CA ASN A 519 3.12 0.89 28.14
C ASN A 519 2.29 2.14 28.45
N THR A 520 1.66 2.73 27.45
CA THR A 520 0.81 3.92 27.63
C THR A 520 -0.42 3.59 28.46
N MET A 521 -1.12 2.49 28.18
CA MET A 521 -2.29 2.07 28.98
C MET A 521 -1.91 1.89 30.45
N ARG A 522 -0.81 1.17 30.73
CA ARG A 522 -0.33 0.94 32.10
C ARG A 522 -0.02 2.26 32.80
N ASN A 523 0.69 3.17 32.13
CA ASN A 523 0.99 4.50 32.66
C ASN A 523 -0.27 5.37 32.85
N ALA A 524 -1.30 5.19 32.02
CA ALA A 524 -2.60 5.84 32.17
C ALA A 524 -3.45 5.21 33.30
N GLY A 525 -3.05 4.05 33.83
CA GLY A 525 -3.78 3.33 34.87
C GLY A 525 -4.82 2.34 34.32
N ALA A 526 -4.64 1.84 33.10
CA ALA A 526 -5.48 0.82 32.46
C ALA A 526 -4.66 -0.43 32.15
N THR A 527 -5.26 -1.60 32.36
CA THR A 527 -4.66 -2.91 32.03
C THR A 527 -5.28 -3.55 30.80
N LYS A 528 -6.45 -3.08 30.38
CA LYS A 528 -7.17 -3.57 29.21
C LYS A 528 -7.72 -2.40 28.41
N VAL A 529 -7.92 -2.60 27.11
CA VAL A 529 -8.56 -1.61 26.23
C VAL A 529 -9.92 -1.18 26.78
N SER A 530 -10.71 -2.11 27.33
CA SER A 530 -12.03 -1.84 27.90
C SER A 530 -12.02 -0.97 29.17
N GLU A 531 -10.86 -0.72 29.77
CA GLU A 531 -10.71 0.16 30.95
C GLU A 531 -10.40 1.62 30.57
N LEU A 532 -10.12 1.88 29.28
CA LEU A 532 -9.94 3.23 28.76
C LEU A 532 -11.32 3.90 28.68
N VAL A 533 -11.44 5.03 29.36
CA VAL A 533 -12.70 5.79 29.46
C VAL A 533 -12.45 7.27 29.15
N PRO A 534 -13.48 8.02 28.70
CA PRO A 534 -13.31 9.42 28.30
C PRO A 534 -12.68 10.31 29.36
N GLU A 535 -12.90 10.05 30.64
CA GLU A 535 -12.32 10.82 31.75
C GLU A 535 -10.78 10.73 31.82
N MET A 536 -10.18 9.78 31.11
CA MET A 536 -8.74 9.62 30.99
C MET A 536 -8.11 10.44 29.86
N CYS A 537 -8.89 11.09 28.98
CA CYS A 537 -8.36 11.82 27.83
C CYS A 537 -9.19 13.08 27.54
N GLY A 538 -8.55 14.17 27.15
CA GLY A 538 -9.25 15.37 26.69
C GLY A 538 -8.29 16.52 26.45
N LEU A 539 -8.83 17.71 26.21
CA LEU A 539 -8.01 18.87 25.85
C LEU A 539 -6.96 19.20 26.91
N ALA A 540 -5.79 19.64 26.43
CA ALA A 540 -4.67 20.10 27.23
C ALA A 540 -5.09 21.29 28.10
N GLY A 541 -4.57 21.34 29.32
CA GLY A 541 -4.86 22.40 30.29
C GLY A 541 -5.89 21.99 31.35
N PRO A 542 -6.27 22.93 32.23
CA PRO A 542 -7.13 22.63 33.36
C PRO A 542 -8.59 22.40 32.92
N TRP A 543 -9.20 21.31 33.40
CA TRP A 543 -10.61 21.00 33.16
C TRP A 543 -11.51 21.75 34.17
N VAL A 544 -11.61 23.06 33.99
CA VAL A 544 -12.35 23.99 34.84
C VAL A 544 -13.27 24.88 34.01
N GLY A 545 -14.42 25.28 34.59
CA GLY A 545 -15.39 26.14 33.90
C GLY A 545 -15.79 25.58 32.54
N GLY A 546 -15.78 26.45 31.51
CA GLY A 546 -16.09 26.06 30.12
C GLY A 546 -15.07 25.13 29.46
N ASN A 547 -13.86 25.00 30.02
CA ASN A 547 -12.85 24.06 29.51
C ASN A 547 -13.05 22.63 30.03
N ARG A 548 -14.02 22.41 30.93
CA ARG A 548 -14.31 21.08 31.46
C ARG A 548 -15.11 20.27 30.42
N PRO A 549 -14.61 19.11 29.97
CA PRO A 549 -15.36 18.26 29.06
C PRO A 549 -16.69 17.80 29.69
N PRO A 550 -17.77 17.69 28.92
CA PRO A 550 -19.11 17.35 29.44
C PRO A 550 -19.19 15.93 30.02
N TYR A 551 -18.30 15.03 29.59
CA TYR A 551 -18.17 13.67 30.10
C TYR A 551 -17.30 13.57 31.37
N ALA A 552 -16.66 14.66 31.81
CA ALA A 552 -15.88 14.62 33.05
C ALA A 552 -16.84 14.49 34.27
N PRO A 553 -16.47 13.74 35.33
CA PRO A 553 -17.34 13.56 36.49
C PRO A 553 -17.69 14.91 37.11
N LYS A 554 -18.92 15.13 37.56
CA LYS A 554 -19.25 16.33 38.34
C LYS A 554 -18.45 16.28 39.65
N ILE A 555 -17.71 17.36 39.95
CA ILE A 555 -16.94 17.51 41.20
C ILE A 555 -17.86 18.08 42.27
#